data_AF-A0A2V5MDN5-F1
#
_entry.id   AF-A0A2V5MDN5-F1
#
_cell.length_a   1.000
_cell.length_b   1.000
_cell.length_c   1.000
_cell.angle_alpha   90.00
_cell.angle_beta   90.00
_cell.angle_gamma   90.00
#
_symmetry.space_group_name_H-M   'P 1'
#
loop_
_entity.id
_entity.type
_entity.pdbx_description
1 polymer ?
#
loop_
_entity_poly.entity_id
_entity_poly.type
_entity_poly.pdbx_seq_one_letter_code
_entity_poly.pdbx_strand_id
1 'polypeptide(L)'
;GVNVPEFKATTFDAAGRFEVKEDGTYRVQVRDLFGRTRSDPRHVYRLSLRKPAPDFRLAALPYPPQKKDAKDIAVWTPFLRQGETMPIKVLAFRRDGFNGEIQIAVEGLPLGIHCGETRIAVNNNSTLVLLTADETATDWIGPLRVVGRAKIGEKELVREARGGAVTWTVNDPQTEIVQSRITRDFILAVSGHEPAPISIHPSEDKLWETSVGGKVKIPIQIARRGEFKANLKLKAAGIPALDSMKEIDIDGKATEASLEIDLSQQKIPPGTYSFYLQTQTQGKYPRLVSTGLMTAEEQVKAAEDAAKLAEKQANDLAAETKKAMKMLSTATKALDEAESATKTAADKLAAAKQAASKDPQDEKLAAAVAAVEKEAADTMAISKAAAETKSAAERAVTDASANAKEAAAKQAAASARAKDIAEKAKPKDVTVTVYSVPIRLKVSAVESAKAK
;
A
#
# COMPACT_ATOMS: atom_id res chain seq x y z
N GLY A 1 -10.34 -7.61 32.35
CA GLY A 1 -9.38 -7.09 31.35
C GLY A 1 -10.09 -6.90 30.04
N VAL A 2 -9.57 -6.03 29.17
CA VAL A 2 -10.10 -5.91 27.79
C VAL A 2 -9.71 -7.18 27.04
N ASN A 3 -10.70 -7.88 26.48
CA ASN A 3 -10.46 -9.05 25.66
C ASN A 3 -11.27 -8.89 24.37
N VAL A 4 -10.56 -8.68 23.27
CA VAL A 4 -11.15 -8.73 21.93
C VAL A 4 -10.48 -9.86 21.17
N PRO A 5 -11.18 -10.56 20.26
CA PRO A 5 -10.63 -11.73 19.58
C PRO A 5 -9.27 -11.47 18.92
N GLU A 6 -9.07 -10.26 18.40
CA GLU A 6 -7.87 -9.84 17.66
C GLU A 6 -6.69 -9.46 18.57
N PHE A 7 -6.93 -9.28 19.87
CA PHE A 7 -5.90 -8.85 20.82
C PHE A 7 -6.16 -9.43 22.21
N LYS A 8 -5.62 -10.64 22.43
CA LYS A 8 -5.73 -11.36 23.70
C LYS A 8 -4.82 -10.73 24.74
N ALA A 9 -5.41 -9.98 25.65
CA ALA A 9 -4.71 -9.33 26.77
C ALA A 9 -5.18 -9.85 28.14
N THR A 10 -5.81 -11.03 28.17
CA THR A 10 -6.16 -11.73 29.41
C THR A 10 -4.89 -12.23 30.10
N THR A 11 -4.79 -11.98 31.40
CA THR A 11 -3.78 -12.56 32.28
C THR A 11 -4.45 -13.51 33.27
N PHE A 12 -3.75 -14.58 33.65
CA PHE A 12 -4.13 -15.45 34.75
C PHE A 12 -3.62 -14.95 36.12
N ASP A 13 -2.87 -13.84 36.14
CA ASP A 13 -2.37 -13.25 37.37
C ASP A 13 -3.54 -12.76 38.24
N ALA A 14 -3.54 -13.14 39.51
CA ALA A 14 -4.52 -12.68 40.48
C ALA A 14 -4.30 -11.20 40.82
N ALA A 15 -5.39 -10.42 40.76
CA ALA A 15 -5.40 -9.03 41.19
C ALA A 15 -6.72 -8.73 41.91
N GLY A 16 -6.65 -7.91 42.96
CA GLY A 16 -7.83 -7.54 43.75
C GLY A 16 -7.61 -6.25 44.54
N ARG A 17 -8.71 -5.58 44.88
CA ARG A 17 -8.70 -4.47 45.83
C ARG A 17 -8.90 -5.05 47.23
N PHE A 18 -7.95 -4.79 48.11
CA PHE A 18 -8.08 -5.10 49.52
C PHE A 18 -8.55 -3.83 50.25
N GLU A 19 -9.69 -3.90 50.93
CA GLU A 19 -10.27 -2.81 51.71
C GLU A 19 -10.24 -3.19 53.18
N VAL A 20 -9.49 -2.40 53.96
CA VAL A 20 -9.33 -2.57 55.40
C VAL A 20 -10.47 -1.82 56.09
N LYS A 21 -11.31 -2.54 56.83
CA LYS A 21 -12.45 -1.95 57.57
C LYS A 21 -12.10 -1.53 59.00
N GLU A 22 -11.10 -2.17 59.59
CA GLU A 22 -10.68 -1.95 60.98
C GLU A 22 -9.16 -1.97 61.06
N ASP A 23 -8.59 -1.25 62.02
CA ASP A 23 -7.14 -1.29 62.23
C ASP A 23 -6.71 -2.65 62.79
N GLY A 24 -5.66 -3.23 62.21
CA GLY A 24 -5.20 -4.54 62.63
C GLY A 24 -4.02 -5.08 61.81
N THR A 25 -3.50 -6.22 62.26
CA THR A 25 -2.47 -6.96 61.52
C THR A 25 -3.12 -7.94 60.56
N TYR A 26 -2.84 -7.78 59.27
CA TYR A 26 -3.37 -8.64 58.21
C TYR A 26 -2.28 -9.53 57.62
N ARG A 27 -2.65 -10.76 57.25
CA ARG A 27 -1.77 -11.72 56.58
C ARG A 27 -2.22 -11.92 55.13
N VAL A 28 -1.29 -11.75 54.19
CA VAL A 28 -1.49 -12.08 52.78
C VAL A 28 -0.68 -13.32 52.43
N GLN A 29 -1.33 -14.31 51.81
CA GLN A 29 -0.68 -15.55 51.37
C GLN A 29 -0.81 -15.69 49.85
N VAL A 30 0.30 -16.03 49.19
CA VAL A 30 0.32 -16.43 47.78
C VAL A 30 0.51 -17.94 47.73
N ARG A 31 -0.37 -18.63 47.00
CA ARG A 31 -0.34 -20.08 46.85
C ARG A 31 -0.67 -20.47 45.41
N ASP A 32 0.05 -21.44 44.87
CA ASP A 32 -0.33 -22.10 43.62
C ASP A 32 -1.52 -23.03 43.87
N LEU A 33 -2.64 -22.79 43.18
CA LEU A 33 -3.83 -23.62 43.26
C LEU A 33 -3.85 -24.75 42.22
N PHE A 34 -2.93 -24.74 41.25
CA PHE A 34 -2.89 -25.71 40.15
C PHE A 34 -2.00 -26.92 40.42
N GLY A 35 -1.45 -27.05 41.63
CA GLY A 35 -0.78 -28.27 42.10
C GLY A 35 0.26 -28.80 41.12
N ARG A 36 1.07 -27.92 40.50
CA ARG A 36 2.08 -28.37 39.54
C ARG A 36 3.07 -29.26 40.28
N THR A 37 3.10 -30.55 39.93
CA THR A 37 3.97 -31.60 40.50
C THR A 37 5.48 -31.39 40.25
N ARG A 38 5.89 -30.22 39.75
CA ARG A 38 7.28 -29.89 39.47
C ARG A 38 7.72 -28.69 40.30
N SER A 39 8.66 -28.93 41.20
CA SER A 39 9.48 -27.89 41.83
C SER A 39 10.39 -27.30 40.75
N ASP A 40 10.02 -26.13 40.22
CA ASP A 40 10.80 -25.39 39.23
C ASP A 40 11.22 -24.04 39.84
N PRO A 41 12.52 -23.75 39.98
CA PRO A 41 12.99 -22.49 40.57
C PRO A 41 12.59 -21.24 39.79
N ARG A 42 12.05 -21.39 38.56
CA ARG A 42 11.50 -20.29 37.76
C ARG A 42 10.04 -19.95 38.13
N HIS A 43 9.37 -20.75 38.95
CA HIS A 43 8.03 -20.43 39.48
C HIS A 43 8.12 -19.37 40.59
N VAL A 44 8.70 -18.21 40.28
CA VAL A 44 8.85 -17.07 41.20
C VAL A 44 7.57 -16.23 41.15
N TYR A 45 6.88 -16.13 42.28
CA TYR A 45 5.73 -15.24 42.42
C TYR A 45 6.17 -13.85 42.88
N ARG A 46 5.57 -12.81 42.32
CA ARG A 46 5.75 -11.42 42.78
C ARG A 46 4.46 -10.90 43.40
N LEU A 47 4.44 -10.74 44.72
CA LEU A 47 3.39 -10.00 45.42
C LEU A 47 3.69 -8.49 45.36
N SER A 48 2.69 -7.69 44.98
CA SER A 48 2.77 -6.22 44.99
C SER A 48 1.57 -5.66 45.75
N LEU A 49 1.80 -5.15 46.96
CA LEU A 49 0.80 -4.44 47.75
C LEU A 49 1.12 -2.94 47.75
N ARG A 50 0.17 -2.12 47.28
CA ARG A 50 0.34 -0.67 47.19
C ARG A 50 -1.02 0.03 47.22
N LYS A 51 -1.01 1.33 47.51
CA LYS A 51 -2.21 2.18 47.35
C LYS A 51 -2.66 2.17 45.87
N PRO A 52 -3.99 2.20 45.60
CA PRO A 52 -4.49 2.33 44.24
C PRO A 52 -3.93 3.58 43.57
N ALA A 53 -3.45 3.42 42.33
CA ALA A 53 -3.02 4.52 41.48
C ALA A 53 -3.82 4.44 40.17
N PRO A 54 -5.05 4.99 40.14
CA PRO A 54 -5.93 4.88 38.98
C PRO A 54 -5.22 5.39 37.73
N ASP A 55 -5.27 4.61 36.67
CA ASP A 55 -4.48 4.81 35.45
C ASP A 55 -5.13 4.04 34.29
N PHE A 56 -4.67 4.30 33.07
CA PHE A 56 -5.02 3.50 31.91
C PHE A 56 -3.84 3.35 30.95
N ARG A 57 -3.91 2.33 30.09
CA ARG A 57 -3.03 2.17 28.93
C ARG A 57 -3.87 1.99 27.69
N LEU A 58 -3.35 2.40 26.54
CA LEU A 58 -4.06 2.28 25.27
C LEU A 58 -3.34 1.34 24.31
N ALA A 59 -4.11 0.65 23.47
CA ALA A 59 -3.61 -0.01 22.27
C ALA A 59 -4.44 0.39 21.05
N ALA A 60 -3.78 0.67 19.93
CA ALA A 60 -4.42 0.95 18.65
C ALA A 60 -4.24 -0.25 17.71
N LEU A 61 -5.34 -0.74 17.15
CA LEU A 61 -5.39 -1.92 16.30
C LEU A 61 -5.99 -1.57 14.93
N PRO A 62 -5.45 -2.12 13.83
CA PRO A 62 -6.13 -2.10 12.55
C PRO A 62 -7.52 -2.72 12.69
N TYR A 63 -8.51 -2.15 12.00
CA TYR A 63 -9.87 -2.68 12.00
C TYR A 63 -10.22 -3.18 10.59
N PRO A 64 -10.03 -4.48 10.31
CA PRO A 64 -10.34 -5.01 8.99
C PRO A 64 -11.84 -4.90 8.69
N PRO A 65 -12.21 -4.77 7.40
CA PRO A 65 -13.58 -4.88 6.94
C PRO A 65 -14.27 -6.11 7.51
N GLN A 66 -15.37 -5.90 8.23
CA GLN A 66 -16.16 -7.00 8.81
C GLN A 66 -16.99 -7.63 7.69
N LYS A 67 -16.68 -8.88 7.34
CA LYS A 67 -17.48 -9.65 6.39
C LYS A 67 -18.63 -10.34 7.13
N LYS A 68 -19.83 -10.26 6.56
CA LYS A 68 -20.98 -10.98 7.10
C LYS A 68 -20.66 -12.47 7.17
N ASP A 69 -20.91 -13.09 8.32
CA ASP A 69 -20.69 -14.51 8.61
C ASP A 69 -19.23 -15.01 8.59
N ALA A 70 -18.27 -14.11 8.39
CA ALA A 70 -16.87 -14.51 8.41
C ALA A 70 -16.35 -14.62 9.84
N LYS A 71 -15.69 -15.73 10.12
CA LYS A 71 -15.04 -16.00 11.40
C LYS A 71 -13.57 -15.61 11.39
N ASP A 72 -13.03 -15.23 10.23
CA ASP A 72 -11.61 -14.98 10.09
C ASP A 72 -11.20 -13.69 10.80
N ILE A 73 -10.02 -13.74 11.40
CA ILE A 73 -9.32 -12.58 11.93
C ILE A 73 -8.13 -12.35 11.02
N ALA A 74 -8.29 -11.41 10.09
CA ALA A 74 -7.28 -11.10 9.10
C ALA A 74 -6.14 -10.22 9.65
N VAL A 75 -4.92 -10.47 9.17
CA VAL A 75 -3.88 -9.45 9.22
C VAL A 75 -4.30 -8.29 8.33
N TRP A 76 -4.27 -7.09 8.89
CA TRP A 76 -4.69 -5.89 8.17
C TRP A 76 -3.67 -4.78 8.33
N THR A 77 -3.47 -4.04 7.25
CA THR A 77 -2.62 -2.84 7.23
C THR A 77 -3.50 -1.63 7.00
N PRO A 78 -3.48 -0.61 7.88
CA PRO A 78 -4.22 0.62 7.67
C PRO A 78 -3.77 1.30 6.37
N PHE A 79 -4.70 1.42 5.42
CA PHE A 79 -4.47 2.01 4.10
C PHE A 79 -5.69 2.86 3.75
N LEU A 80 -5.45 4.09 3.30
CA LEU A 80 -6.49 5.09 3.07
C LEU A 80 -6.37 5.66 1.65
N ARG A 81 -7.46 5.60 0.89
CA ARG A 81 -7.62 6.21 -0.44
C ARG A 81 -8.17 7.62 -0.36
N GLN A 82 -8.05 8.40 -1.43
CA GLN A 82 -8.70 9.73 -1.51
C GLN A 82 -10.22 9.59 -1.31
N GLY A 83 -10.78 10.42 -0.42
CA GLY A 83 -12.20 10.38 -0.06
C GLY A 83 -12.64 9.16 0.77
N GLU A 84 -11.73 8.27 1.18
CA GLU A 84 -12.05 7.11 2.03
C GLU A 84 -12.14 7.53 3.50
N THR A 85 -13.03 6.87 4.25
CA THR A 85 -12.99 6.88 5.71
C THR A 85 -12.71 5.47 6.22
N MET A 86 -11.71 5.33 7.09
CA MET A 86 -11.36 4.05 7.69
C MET A 86 -11.39 4.11 9.23
N PRO A 87 -11.83 3.02 9.89
CA PRO A 87 -11.75 2.90 11.35
C PRO A 87 -10.41 2.36 11.85
N ILE A 88 -10.02 2.84 13.02
CA ILE A 88 -8.97 2.29 13.89
C ILE A 88 -9.62 1.93 15.22
N LYS A 89 -9.36 0.71 15.73
CA LYS A 89 -9.90 0.28 17.02
C LYS A 89 -8.93 0.65 18.13
N VAL A 90 -9.38 1.45 19.08
CA VAL A 90 -8.59 1.83 20.26
C VAL A 90 -9.15 1.11 21.48
N LEU A 91 -8.29 0.38 22.19
CA LEU A 91 -8.59 -0.35 23.41
C LEU A 91 -8.03 0.38 24.63
N ALA A 92 -8.78 0.41 25.73
CA ALA A 92 -8.38 0.99 27.01
C ALA A 92 -8.23 -0.05 28.12
N PHE A 93 -6.99 -0.30 28.53
CA PHE A 93 -6.64 -1.13 29.67
C PHE A 93 -6.68 -0.28 30.94
N ARG A 94 -7.87 -0.18 31.53
CA ARG A 94 -8.13 0.52 32.80
C ARG A 94 -7.47 -0.21 33.98
N ARG A 95 -6.88 0.55 34.91
CA ARG A 95 -6.14 0.02 36.07
C ARG A 95 -6.61 0.68 37.36
N ASP A 96 -6.50 -0.09 38.44
CA ASP A 96 -6.75 0.36 39.83
C ASP A 96 -8.08 1.11 40.03
N GLY A 97 -9.14 0.64 39.35
CA GLY A 97 -10.49 1.21 39.49
C GLY A 97 -10.76 2.47 38.64
N PHE A 98 -9.86 2.86 37.73
CA PHE A 98 -10.12 3.98 36.83
C PHE A 98 -11.25 3.68 35.83
N ASN A 99 -12.41 4.32 35.98
CA ASN A 99 -13.58 4.13 35.11
C ASN A 99 -13.99 5.40 34.35
N GLY A 100 -13.21 6.49 34.44
CA GLY A 100 -13.52 7.77 33.80
C GLY A 100 -13.52 7.73 32.28
N GLU A 101 -14.11 8.74 31.65
CA GLU A 101 -14.05 8.91 30.19
C GLU A 101 -12.61 9.17 29.73
N ILE A 102 -12.25 8.66 28.55
CA ILE A 102 -10.95 8.91 27.91
C ILE A 102 -11.21 9.56 26.56
N GLN A 103 -10.82 10.82 26.41
CA GLN A 103 -10.84 11.51 25.11
C GLN A 103 -9.69 11.00 24.25
N ILE A 104 -9.95 10.67 22.99
CA ILE A 104 -8.98 10.14 22.05
C ILE A 104 -8.73 11.18 20.95
N ALA A 105 -7.46 11.43 20.66
CA ALA A 105 -7.02 12.27 19.56
C ALA A 105 -5.95 11.55 18.75
N VAL A 106 -5.79 11.94 17.48
CA VAL A 106 -4.68 11.52 16.63
C VAL A 106 -3.85 12.73 16.31
N GLU A 107 -2.57 12.69 16.68
CA GLU A 107 -1.62 13.78 16.50
C GLU A 107 -0.66 13.48 15.34
N GLY A 108 -0.19 14.53 14.68
CA GLY A 108 0.75 14.41 13.56
C GLY A 108 0.12 13.84 12.30
N LEU A 109 -1.18 14.08 12.07
CA LEU A 109 -1.85 13.69 10.83
C LEU A 109 -1.20 14.40 9.63
N PRO A 110 -0.97 13.69 8.51
CA PRO A 110 -0.49 14.32 7.29
C PRO A 110 -1.56 15.24 6.69
N LEU A 111 -1.13 16.14 5.81
CA LEU A 111 -2.02 17.09 5.14
C LEU A 111 -3.13 16.34 4.39
N GLY A 112 -4.37 16.81 4.54
CA GLY A 112 -5.54 16.23 3.89
C GLY A 112 -6.11 14.99 4.58
N ILE A 113 -5.60 14.62 5.77
CA ILE A 113 -6.18 13.56 6.60
C ILE A 113 -6.77 14.17 7.87
N HIS A 114 -8.02 13.83 8.14
CA HIS A 114 -8.81 14.34 9.25
C HIS A 114 -9.19 13.22 10.21
N CYS A 115 -9.34 13.58 11.48
CA CYS A 115 -9.86 12.70 12.52
C CYS A 115 -10.91 13.44 13.33
N GLY A 116 -12.13 12.90 13.39
CA GLY A 116 -13.17 13.44 14.25
C GLY A 116 -12.87 13.27 15.74
N GLU A 117 -13.51 14.07 16.58
CA GLU A 117 -13.45 13.87 18.03
C GLU A 117 -14.07 12.52 18.42
N THR A 118 -13.31 11.71 19.16
CA THR A 118 -13.75 10.40 19.64
C THR A 118 -13.40 10.24 21.12
N ARG A 119 -14.18 9.43 21.83
CA ARG A 119 -13.92 9.08 23.23
C ARG A 119 -14.25 7.63 23.53
N ILE A 120 -13.60 7.10 24.56
CA ILE A 120 -14.00 5.85 25.22
C ILE A 120 -14.83 6.25 26.43
N ALA A 121 -16.14 6.03 26.34
CA ALA A 121 -17.08 6.38 27.39
C ALA A 121 -16.76 5.71 28.73
N VAL A 122 -17.34 6.26 29.81
CA VAL A 122 -17.32 5.66 31.15
C VAL A 122 -17.77 4.20 31.06
N ASN A 123 -17.08 3.31 31.78
CA ASN A 123 -17.30 1.86 31.78
C ASN A 123 -17.10 1.11 30.45
N ASN A 124 -16.80 1.81 29.35
CA ASN A 124 -16.38 1.18 28.10
C ASN A 124 -14.86 1.02 28.04
N ASN A 125 -14.44 0.02 27.26
CA ASN A 125 -13.03 -0.38 27.11
C ASN A 125 -12.51 -0.25 25.69
N SER A 126 -13.33 0.21 24.75
CA SER A 126 -12.91 0.41 23.37
C SER A 126 -13.76 1.44 22.66
N THR A 127 -13.22 2.01 21.58
CA THR A 127 -13.94 2.85 20.63
C THR A 127 -13.33 2.69 19.24
N LEU A 128 -14.03 3.16 18.21
CA LEU A 128 -13.49 3.30 16.86
C LEU A 128 -13.16 4.78 16.61
N VAL A 129 -11.93 5.02 16.18
CA VAL A 129 -11.46 6.31 15.69
C VAL A 129 -11.55 6.28 14.18
N LEU A 130 -12.24 7.25 13.58
CA LEU A 130 -12.39 7.35 12.13
C LEU A 130 -11.40 8.34 11.56
N LEU A 131 -10.60 7.89 10.60
CA LEU A 131 -9.72 8.73 9.79
C LEU A 131 -10.33 8.89 8.40
N THR A 132 -10.43 10.13 7.94
CA THR A 132 -10.99 10.50 6.63
C THR A 132 -9.91 11.17 5.80
N ALA A 133 -9.72 10.71 4.57
CA ALA A 133 -8.89 11.40 3.59
C ALA A 133 -9.73 12.34 2.74
N ASP A 134 -9.19 13.52 2.45
CA ASP A 134 -9.73 14.41 1.44
C ASP A 134 -9.67 13.77 0.05
N GLU A 135 -10.53 14.26 -0.85
CA GLU A 135 -10.54 13.88 -2.26
C GLU A 135 -9.22 14.23 -2.99
N THR A 136 -8.43 15.13 -2.41
CA THR A 136 -7.14 15.61 -2.94
C THR A 136 -5.95 15.20 -2.07
N ALA A 137 -6.13 14.26 -1.14
CA ALA A 137 -5.03 13.77 -0.30
C ALA A 137 -3.87 13.25 -1.16
N THR A 138 -2.63 13.41 -0.69
CA THR A 138 -1.41 13.01 -1.40
C THR A 138 -0.82 11.73 -0.81
N ASP A 139 0.10 11.10 -1.56
CA ASP A 139 0.85 9.94 -1.06
C ASP A 139 1.56 10.26 0.25
N TRP A 140 1.37 9.39 1.25
CA TRP A 140 2.06 9.50 2.52
C TRP A 140 2.19 8.14 3.18
N ILE A 141 3.29 7.91 3.89
CA ILE A 141 3.46 6.74 4.74
C ILE A 141 4.22 7.13 6.01
N GLY A 142 3.71 6.73 7.16
CA GLY A 142 4.37 7.05 8.42
C GLY A 142 3.62 6.60 9.67
N PRO A 143 4.24 6.80 10.84
CA PRO A 143 3.63 6.49 12.11
C PRO A 143 2.54 7.50 12.47
N LEU A 144 1.44 7.01 13.06
CA LEU A 144 0.41 7.82 13.69
C LEU A 144 0.53 7.74 15.21
N ARG A 145 0.30 8.88 15.86
CA ARG A 145 0.32 8.98 17.33
C ARG A 145 -1.11 9.12 17.84
N VAL A 146 -1.64 8.04 18.40
CA VAL A 146 -2.97 8.04 19.03
C VAL A 146 -2.80 8.33 20.51
N VAL A 147 -3.41 9.42 21.00
CA VAL A 147 -3.25 9.90 22.37
C VAL A 147 -4.59 9.90 23.08
N GLY A 148 -4.60 9.32 24.29
CA GLY A 148 -5.73 9.38 25.21
C GLY A 148 -5.49 10.38 26.33
N ARG A 149 -6.49 11.20 26.61
CA ARG A 149 -6.51 12.15 27.73
C ARG A 149 -7.68 11.85 28.65
N ALA A 150 -7.43 11.81 29.95
CA ALA A 150 -8.47 11.68 30.96
C ALA A 150 -8.14 12.46 32.22
N LYS A 151 -9.14 12.76 33.04
CA LYS A 151 -8.96 13.45 34.33
C LYS A 151 -9.18 12.50 35.50
N ILE A 152 -8.35 12.64 36.54
CA ILE A 152 -8.52 12.01 37.86
C ILE A 152 -8.44 13.12 38.91
N GLY A 153 -9.58 13.50 39.47
CA GLY A 153 -9.68 14.75 40.23
C GLY A 153 -9.27 15.93 39.34
N GLU A 154 -8.31 16.73 39.81
CA GLU A 154 -7.77 17.87 39.05
C GLU A 154 -6.60 17.49 38.11
N LYS A 155 -6.06 16.27 38.24
CA LYS A 155 -4.89 15.84 37.47
C LYS A 155 -5.30 15.29 36.11
N GLU A 156 -4.68 15.79 35.05
CA GLU A 156 -4.78 15.21 33.71
C GLU A 156 -3.77 14.05 33.53
N LEU A 157 -4.26 12.94 32.98
CA LEU A 157 -3.47 11.81 32.51
C LEU A 157 -3.47 11.78 30.99
N VAL A 158 -2.27 11.77 30.42
CA VAL A 158 -2.03 11.62 28.98
C VAL A 158 -1.32 10.30 28.73
N ARG A 159 -1.82 9.49 27.79
CA ARG A 159 -1.25 8.18 27.43
C ARG A 159 -1.27 7.99 25.93
N GLU A 160 -0.11 7.68 25.37
CA GLU A 160 0.00 7.27 23.98
C GLU A 160 -0.37 5.79 23.82
N ALA A 161 -1.13 5.48 22.78
CA ALA A 161 -1.50 4.11 22.45
C ALA A 161 -0.33 3.39 21.80
N ARG A 162 -0.12 2.13 22.20
CA ARG A 162 0.83 1.25 21.50
C ARG A 162 0.12 0.59 20.32
N GLY A 163 0.77 0.54 19.16
CA GLY A 163 0.23 -0.22 18.04
C GLY A 163 0.16 -1.71 18.36
N GLY A 164 -0.86 -2.40 17.87
CA GLY A 164 -0.99 -3.84 17.96
C GLY A 164 -1.48 -4.44 16.65
N ALA A 165 -1.10 -5.67 16.40
CA ALA A 165 -1.50 -6.40 15.20
C ALA A 165 -1.58 -7.89 15.49
N VAL A 166 -2.44 -8.58 14.75
CA VAL A 166 -2.43 -10.04 14.67
C VAL A 166 -1.21 -10.46 13.85
N THR A 167 -0.52 -11.53 14.24
CA THR A 167 0.71 -11.96 13.58
C THR A 167 0.43 -12.67 12.25
N TRP A 168 -0.67 -13.42 12.17
CA TRP A 168 -1.08 -14.22 11.02
C TRP A 168 -2.60 -14.22 10.90
N THR A 169 -3.13 -14.37 9.68
CA THR A 169 -4.58 -14.50 9.51
C THR A 169 -5.02 -15.83 10.13
N VAL A 170 -6.05 -15.78 10.96
CA VAL A 170 -6.67 -16.95 11.59
C VAL A 170 -8.02 -17.17 10.95
N ASN A 171 -8.32 -18.37 10.45
CA ASN A 171 -9.57 -18.61 9.73
C ASN A 171 -10.75 -18.84 10.67
N ASP A 172 -10.55 -19.55 11.78
CA ASP A 172 -11.55 -19.72 12.82
C ASP A 172 -10.93 -19.61 14.24
N PRO A 173 -11.16 -18.52 14.99
CA PRO A 173 -10.60 -18.33 16.31
C PRO A 173 -11.18 -19.27 17.38
N GLN A 174 -12.19 -20.08 17.06
CA GLN A 174 -12.71 -21.13 17.95
C GLN A 174 -11.82 -22.37 17.94
N THR A 175 -11.16 -22.68 16.83
CA THR A 175 -10.31 -23.87 16.67
C THR A 175 -8.83 -23.52 16.66
N GLU A 176 -8.49 -22.28 16.30
CA GLU A 176 -7.12 -21.80 16.18
C GLU A 176 -6.78 -20.70 17.19
N ILE A 177 -5.54 -20.68 17.66
CA ILE A 177 -5.09 -19.67 18.62
C ILE A 177 -4.73 -18.38 17.88
N VAL A 178 -5.51 -17.33 18.12
CA VAL A 178 -5.15 -15.98 17.69
C VAL A 178 -3.91 -15.49 18.44
N GLN A 179 -2.84 -15.26 17.69
CA GLN A 179 -1.60 -14.65 18.18
C GLN A 179 -1.55 -13.18 17.79
N SER A 180 -1.39 -12.32 18.78
CA SER A 180 -1.26 -10.87 18.58
C SER A 180 0.06 -10.38 19.16
N ARG A 181 0.57 -9.28 18.62
CA ARG A 181 1.80 -8.64 19.07
C ARG A 181 1.59 -7.14 19.22
N ILE A 182 2.41 -6.55 20.08
CA ILE A 182 2.59 -5.10 20.12
C ILE A 182 3.61 -4.71 19.04
N THR A 183 3.34 -3.64 18.31
CA THR A 183 4.26 -3.07 17.32
C THR A 183 5.04 -1.90 17.91
N ARG A 184 6.14 -1.53 17.25
CA ARG A 184 6.91 -0.32 17.63
C ARG A 184 6.08 0.93 17.36
N ASP A 185 5.52 0.99 16.15
CA ASP A 185 4.71 2.09 15.65
C ASP A 185 3.37 1.58 15.09
N PHE A 186 2.38 2.45 15.01
CA PHE A 186 1.14 2.22 14.26
C PHE A 186 1.24 2.98 12.93
N ILE A 187 1.43 2.26 11.82
CA ILE A 187 1.69 2.87 10.51
C ILE A 187 0.38 3.06 9.74
N LEU A 188 0.22 4.23 9.11
CA LEU A 188 -0.79 4.50 8.09
C LEU A 188 -0.09 4.72 6.74
N ALA A 189 -0.67 4.17 5.68
CA ALA A 189 -0.35 4.52 4.30
C ALA A 189 -1.56 5.22 3.64
N VAL A 190 -1.30 6.31 2.92
CA VAL A 190 -2.28 7.09 2.16
C VAL A 190 -1.88 7.03 0.69
N SER A 191 -2.85 6.76 -0.18
CA SER A 191 -2.69 6.84 -1.63
C SER A 191 -3.34 8.13 -2.15
N GLY A 192 -2.54 8.97 -2.81
CA GLY A 192 -2.98 10.17 -3.53
C GLY A 192 -3.29 9.93 -5.00
N HIS A 193 -3.40 8.67 -5.40
CA HIS A 193 -3.59 8.25 -6.78
C HIS A 193 -4.79 7.32 -6.96
N GLU A 194 -5.31 6.76 -5.88
CA GLU A 194 -6.43 5.83 -5.87
C GLU A 194 -7.58 6.47 -5.08
N PRO A 195 -8.70 6.85 -5.71
CA PRO A 195 -9.87 7.33 -5.00
C PRO A 195 -10.71 6.16 -4.46
N ALA A 196 -11.43 6.37 -3.36
CA ALA A 196 -12.28 5.34 -2.78
C ALA A 196 -13.35 4.87 -3.78
N PRO A 197 -13.65 3.56 -3.88
CA PRO A 197 -14.71 3.06 -4.75
C PRO A 197 -16.08 3.68 -4.46
N ILE A 198 -16.38 3.91 -3.18
CA ILE A 198 -17.55 4.65 -2.73
C ILE A 198 -17.13 5.53 -1.56
N SER A 199 -17.59 6.77 -1.55
CA SER A 199 -17.43 7.71 -0.44
C SER A 199 -18.81 8.20 0.02
N ILE A 200 -19.01 8.32 1.33
CA ILE A 200 -20.26 8.79 1.93
C ILE A 200 -19.94 9.95 2.88
N HIS A 201 -20.55 11.10 2.63
CA HIS A 201 -20.28 12.34 3.37
C HIS A 201 -21.60 13.03 3.73
N PRO A 202 -21.74 13.67 4.90
CA PRO A 202 -22.82 14.62 5.09
C PRO A 202 -22.65 15.79 4.10
N SER A 203 -23.74 16.34 3.56
CA SER A 203 -23.67 17.47 2.62
C SER A 203 -23.08 18.74 3.27
N GLU A 204 -23.18 18.84 4.60
CA GLU A 204 -22.63 19.93 5.41
C GLU A 204 -21.86 19.34 6.60
N ASP A 205 -20.60 19.75 6.78
CA ASP A 205 -19.87 19.48 8.03
C ASP A 205 -20.24 20.50 9.09
N LYS A 206 -21.30 20.18 9.84
CA LYS A 206 -21.73 20.96 11.00
C LYS A 206 -22.14 20.06 12.16
N LEU A 207 -22.23 20.68 13.34
CA LEU A 207 -22.87 20.05 14.48
C LEU A 207 -24.39 20.07 14.27
N TRP A 208 -24.98 18.90 14.06
CA TRP A 208 -26.43 18.76 13.96
C TRP A 208 -27.04 18.85 15.35
N GLU A 209 -28.01 19.74 15.54
CA GLU A 209 -28.65 19.95 16.85
C GLU A 209 -30.12 19.52 16.82
N THR A 210 -30.56 18.88 17.89
CA THR A 210 -31.97 18.53 18.13
C THR A 210 -32.23 18.37 19.63
N SER A 211 -33.49 18.25 20.04
CA SER A 211 -33.86 17.99 21.43
C SER A 211 -34.12 16.50 21.67
N VAL A 212 -34.12 16.06 22.94
CA VAL A 212 -34.64 14.73 23.28
C VAL A 212 -36.06 14.57 22.71
N GLY A 213 -36.31 13.45 22.02
CA GLY A 213 -37.59 13.18 21.36
C GLY A 213 -37.82 13.92 20.03
N GLY A 214 -36.90 14.78 19.61
CA GLY A 214 -36.94 15.46 18.32
C GLY A 214 -36.59 14.53 17.15
N LYS A 215 -36.76 15.05 15.94
CA LYS A 215 -36.30 14.41 14.70
C LYS A 215 -35.19 15.26 14.09
N VAL A 216 -34.14 14.62 13.59
CA VAL A 216 -33.07 15.28 12.84
C VAL A 216 -32.98 14.68 11.45
N LYS A 217 -32.84 15.55 10.44
CA LYS A 217 -32.75 15.19 9.03
C LYS A 217 -31.40 15.64 8.50
N ILE A 218 -30.56 14.69 8.12
CA ILE A 218 -29.17 14.91 7.71
C ILE A 218 -29.03 14.51 6.24
N PRO A 219 -28.86 15.49 5.32
CA PRO A 219 -28.59 15.19 3.92
C PRO A 219 -27.20 14.59 3.77
N ILE A 220 -27.09 13.52 2.99
CA ILE A 220 -25.86 12.79 2.71
C ILE A 220 -25.59 12.71 1.21
N GLN A 221 -24.32 12.85 0.85
CA GLN A 221 -23.77 12.74 -0.49
C GLN A 221 -23.03 11.42 -0.64
N ILE A 222 -23.19 10.81 -1.82
CA ILE A 222 -22.64 9.49 -2.14
C ILE A 222 -21.94 9.57 -3.48
N ALA A 223 -20.61 9.52 -3.45
CA ALA A 223 -19.79 9.39 -4.65
C ALA A 223 -19.55 7.90 -4.93
N ARG A 224 -19.91 7.42 -6.12
CA ARG A 224 -19.60 6.07 -6.60
C ARG A 224 -18.62 6.15 -7.77
N ARG A 225 -17.47 5.53 -7.62
CA ARG A 225 -16.41 5.47 -8.63
C ARG A 225 -16.26 4.01 -9.03
N GLY A 226 -16.86 3.62 -10.16
CA GLY A 226 -16.95 2.22 -10.59
C GLY A 226 -18.40 1.73 -10.77
N GLU A 227 -18.57 0.45 -11.08
CA GLU A 227 -19.88 -0.13 -11.36
C GLU A 227 -20.51 -0.72 -10.08
N PHE A 228 -21.06 0.15 -9.24
CA PHE A 228 -21.81 -0.22 -8.04
C PHE A 228 -23.30 0.04 -8.24
N LYS A 229 -24.03 -0.95 -8.76
CA LYS A 229 -25.46 -0.83 -9.11
C LYS A 229 -26.42 -1.33 -8.03
N ALA A 230 -25.91 -2.01 -7.00
CA ALA A 230 -26.72 -2.52 -5.91
C ALA A 230 -27.13 -1.39 -4.94
N ASN A 231 -28.30 -1.54 -4.33
CA ASN A 231 -28.73 -0.65 -3.26
C ASN A 231 -27.76 -0.71 -2.07
N LEU A 232 -27.52 0.45 -1.44
CA LEU A 232 -26.70 0.55 -0.25
C LEU A 232 -27.59 0.48 0.99
N LYS A 233 -27.37 -0.52 1.84
CA LYS A 233 -28.02 -0.63 3.14
C LYS A 233 -27.11 -0.01 4.19
N LEU A 234 -27.41 1.22 4.60
CA LEU A 234 -26.59 1.96 5.56
C LEU A 234 -27.04 1.63 6.98
N LYS A 235 -26.11 1.14 7.79
CA LYS A 235 -26.27 0.95 9.24
C LYS A 235 -25.63 2.10 9.99
N ALA A 236 -26.37 2.75 10.89
CA ALA A 236 -25.81 3.72 11.82
C ALA A 236 -25.10 3.01 12.98
N ALA A 237 -23.93 3.51 13.39
CA ALA A 237 -23.12 2.96 14.48
C ALA A 237 -22.29 4.06 15.17
N GLY A 238 -21.73 3.73 16.33
CA GLY A 238 -20.92 4.66 17.15
C GLY A 238 -21.66 5.23 18.36
N ILE A 239 -23.00 5.24 18.33
CA ILE A 239 -23.85 5.45 19.50
C ILE A 239 -24.57 4.12 19.77
N PRO A 240 -24.45 3.51 20.97
CA PRO A 240 -25.06 2.21 21.26
C PRO A 240 -26.57 2.16 20.99
N ALA A 241 -27.26 3.28 21.19
CA ALA A 241 -28.68 3.43 20.93
C ALA A 241 -29.06 3.35 19.43
N LEU A 242 -28.11 3.56 18.52
CA LEU A 242 -28.31 3.46 17.06
C LEU A 242 -28.02 2.04 16.52
N ASP A 243 -27.44 1.14 17.31
CA ASP A 243 -27.06 -0.20 16.85
C ASP A 243 -28.27 -1.05 16.43
N SER A 244 -29.44 -0.75 17.00
CA SER A 244 -30.74 -1.36 16.70
C SER A 244 -31.60 -0.55 15.72
N MET A 245 -31.11 0.60 15.24
CA MET A 245 -31.79 1.39 14.23
C MET A 245 -31.91 0.58 12.93
N LYS A 246 -33.08 0.61 12.30
CA LYS A 246 -33.30 -0.06 11.01
C LYS A 246 -32.34 0.52 9.97
N GLU A 247 -31.72 -0.36 9.18
CA GLU A 247 -30.87 0.05 8.06
C GLU A 247 -31.64 0.93 7.07
N ILE A 248 -30.96 1.95 6.56
CA ILE A 248 -31.50 2.87 5.55
C ILE A 248 -31.15 2.30 4.18
N ASP A 249 -32.17 2.03 3.38
CA ASP A 249 -32.01 1.56 2.00
C ASP A 249 -31.87 2.75 1.06
N ILE A 250 -30.76 2.79 0.33
CA ILE A 250 -30.48 3.83 -0.66
C ILE A 250 -30.39 3.17 -2.03
N ASP A 251 -31.19 3.69 -2.96
CA ASP A 251 -31.20 3.23 -4.35
C ASP A 251 -29.78 3.23 -4.96
N GLY A 252 -29.49 2.21 -5.76
CA GLY A 252 -28.18 2.01 -6.39
C GLY A 252 -27.71 3.19 -7.26
N LYS A 253 -28.60 4.06 -7.73
CA LYS A 253 -28.26 5.24 -8.55
C LYS A 253 -28.26 6.57 -7.79
N ALA A 254 -28.79 6.59 -6.56
CA ALA A 254 -28.96 7.83 -5.81
C ALA A 254 -27.60 8.39 -5.35
N THR A 255 -27.23 9.59 -5.80
CA THR A 255 -26.04 10.32 -5.35
C THR A 255 -26.29 11.13 -4.08
N GLU A 256 -27.55 11.36 -3.75
CA GLU A 256 -27.97 12.08 -2.55
C GLU A 256 -29.04 11.26 -1.81
N ALA A 257 -29.02 11.32 -0.50
CA ALA A 257 -30.06 10.74 0.34
C ALA A 257 -30.25 11.57 1.61
N SER A 258 -31.28 11.24 2.38
CA SER A 258 -31.55 11.90 3.65
C SER A 258 -31.62 10.87 4.77
N LEU A 259 -30.73 11.01 5.74
CA LEU A 259 -30.74 10.25 6.98
C LEU A 259 -31.71 10.93 7.96
N GLU A 260 -32.79 10.23 8.33
CA GLU A 260 -33.74 10.70 9.33
C GLU A 260 -33.57 9.89 10.62
N ILE A 261 -33.21 10.56 11.72
CA ILE A 261 -33.09 9.95 13.05
C ILE A 261 -34.20 10.50 13.94
N ASP A 262 -35.04 9.61 14.44
CA ASP A 262 -36.07 9.91 15.43
C ASP A 262 -35.57 9.57 16.83
N LEU A 263 -35.24 10.61 17.61
CA LEU A 263 -34.68 10.43 18.95
C LEU A 263 -35.72 9.90 19.95
N SER A 264 -37.03 10.01 19.65
CA SER A 264 -38.07 9.41 20.48
C SER A 264 -38.03 7.88 20.40
N GLN A 265 -37.68 7.34 19.23
CA GLN A 265 -37.54 5.90 19.00
C GLN A 265 -36.21 5.37 19.52
N GLN A 266 -35.11 6.09 19.25
CA GLN A 266 -33.77 5.65 19.60
C GLN A 266 -33.39 5.94 21.07
N LYS A 267 -34.14 6.80 21.78
CA LYS A 267 -33.92 7.13 23.21
C LYS A 267 -32.48 7.59 23.52
N ILE A 268 -31.92 8.43 22.65
CA ILE A 268 -30.58 8.99 22.84
C ILE A 268 -30.64 10.05 23.97
N PRO A 269 -29.82 9.93 25.03
CA PRO A 269 -29.78 10.92 26.10
C PRO A 269 -29.27 12.29 25.64
N PRO A 270 -29.49 13.37 26.42
CA PRO A 270 -28.82 14.65 26.19
C PRO A 270 -27.30 14.50 26.19
N GLY A 271 -26.63 15.15 25.25
CA GLY A 271 -25.18 15.11 25.13
C GLY A 271 -24.69 15.41 23.72
N THR A 272 -23.37 15.44 23.56
CA THR A 272 -22.72 15.53 22.26
C THR A 272 -22.18 14.16 21.86
N TYR A 273 -22.45 13.75 20.63
CA TYR A 273 -22.14 12.45 20.09
C TYR A 273 -21.49 12.56 18.72
N SER A 274 -20.71 11.55 18.38
CA SER A 274 -20.17 11.30 17.05
C SER A 274 -20.62 9.90 16.64
N PHE A 275 -21.18 9.76 15.45
CA PHE A 275 -21.62 8.49 14.89
C PHE A 275 -21.29 8.42 13.40
N TYR A 276 -21.42 7.26 12.80
CA TYR A 276 -21.10 7.04 11.39
C TYR A 276 -22.07 6.05 10.76
N LEU A 277 -22.11 6.05 9.44
CA LEU A 277 -22.82 5.07 8.64
C LEU A 277 -21.83 4.05 8.11
N GLN A 278 -22.23 2.78 8.07
CA GLN A 278 -21.44 1.73 7.47
C GLN A 278 -22.30 0.88 6.53
N THR A 279 -21.69 0.37 5.45
CA THR A 279 -22.35 -0.55 4.54
C THR A 279 -21.35 -1.48 3.88
N GLN A 280 -21.83 -2.60 3.34
CA GLN A 280 -21.05 -3.52 2.52
C GLN A 280 -21.79 -3.77 1.22
N THR A 281 -21.09 -3.64 0.10
CA THR A 281 -21.68 -3.82 -1.23
C THR A 281 -20.71 -4.46 -2.20
N GLN A 282 -21.25 -5.06 -3.25
CA GLN A 282 -20.50 -5.67 -4.34
C GLN A 282 -20.64 -4.83 -5.60
N GLY A 283 -19.57 -4.75 -6.38
CA GLY A 283 -19.57 -4.08 -7.68
C GLY A 283 -18.25 -4.31 -8.40
N LYS A 284 -18.06 -3.62 -9.53
CA LYS A 284 -16.80 -3.70 -10.27
C LYS A 284 -15.98 -2.45 -10.08
N TYR A 285 -14.71 -2.65 -9.74
CA TYR A 285 -13.75 -1.57 -9.54
C TYR A 285 -12.43 -1.93 -10.23
N PRO A 286 -11.87 -1.04 -11.08
CA PRO A 286 -10.58 -1.28 -11.70
C PRO A 286 -9.46 -1.10 -10.66
N ARG A 287 -8.40 -1.90 -10.77
CA ARG A 287 -7.24 -1.79 -9.86
C ARG A 287 -6.33 -0.64 -10.26
N LEU A 288 -6.39 -0.23 -11.53
CA LEU A 288 -5.82 1.00 -12.04
C LEU A 288 -6.91 2.06 -12.08
N VAL A 289 -6.75 3.12 -11.30
CA VAL A 289 -7.66 4.28 -11.33
C VAL A 289 -6.89 5.50 -11.81
N SER A 290 -7.64 6.50 -12.25
CA SER A 290 -7.07 7.77 -12.70
C SER A 290 -6.15 8.36 -11.63
N THR A 291 -4.84 8.27 -11.82
CA THR A 291 -3.92 9.16 -11.10
C THR A 291 -4.27 10.57 -11.56
N GLY A 292 -4.32 11.58 -10.70
CA GLY A 292 -4.81 12.95 -11.01
C GLY A 292 -4.22 13.69 -12.24
N LEU A 293 -3.37 13.05 -13.06
CA LEU A 293 -2.84 13.51 -14.34
C LEU A 293 -3.34 12.73 -15.58
N MET A 294 -3.87 11.50 -15.44
CA MET A 294 -4.32 10.64 -16.55
C MET A 294 -5.39 9.63 -16.10
N THR A 295 -6.46 9.50 -16.89
CA THR A 295 -7.46 8.43 -16.78
C THR A 295 -6.84 7.04 -17.03
N ALA A 296 -7.50 5.97 -16.56
CA ALA A 296 -7.05 4.61 -16.82
C ALA A 296 -6.92 4.32 -18.33
N GLU A 297 -7.85 4.86 -19.15
CA GLU A 297 -7.82 4.73 -20.61
C GLU A 297 -6.61 5.44 -21.23
N GLU A 298 -6.29 6.66 -20.77
CA GLU A 298 -5.11 7.40 -21.21
C GLU A 298 -3.80 6.69 -20.83
N GLN A 299 -3.75 6.07 -19.65
CA GLN A 299 -2.58 5.28 -19.23
C GLN A 299 -2.40 4.02 -20.07
N VAL A 300 -3.50 3.32 -20.39
CA VAL A 300 -3.47 2.17 -21.31
C VAL A 300 -2.96 2.60 -22.68
N LYS A 301 -3.52 3.68 -23.24
CA LYS A 301 -3.12 4.20 -24.55
C LYS A 301 -1.66 4.63 -24.57
N ALA A 302 -1.20 5.38 -23.57
CA ALA A 302 0.20 5.80 -23.48
C ALA A 302 1.17 4.61 -23.37
N ALA A 303 0.79 3.56 -22.64
CA ALA A 303 1.60 2.36 -22.52
C ALA A 303 1.64 1.55 -23.84
N GLU A 304 0.52 1.45 -24.55
CA GLU A 304 0.45 0.83 -25.88
C GLU A 304 1.28 1.59 -26.92
N ASP A 305 1.20 2.92 -26.93
CA ASP A 305 1.95 3.76 -27.86
C ASP A 305 3.46 3.68 -27.57
N ALA A 306 3.86 3.63 -26.29
CA ALA A 306 5.25 3.38 -25.91
C ALA A 306 5.73 1.98 -26.34
N ALA A 307 4.89 0.95 -26.22
CA ALA A 307 5.22 -0.40 -26.68
C ALA A 307 5.40 -0.47 -28.19
N LYS A 308 4.54 0.21 -28.98
CA LYS A 308 4.66 0.31 -30.44
C LYS A 308 5.94 1.05 -30.86
N LEU A 309 6.28 2.14 -30.16
CA LEU A 309 7.51 2.87 -30.43
C LEU A 309 8.76 2.01 -30.17
N ALA A 310 8.78 1.29 -29.05
CA ALA A 310 9.88 0.39 -28.71
C ALA A 310 10.00 -0.78 -29.70
N GLU A 311 8.87 -1.34 -30.16
CA GLU A 311 8.84 -2.36 -31.21
C GLU A 311 9.42 -1.83 -32.53
N LYS A 312 9.02 -0.63 -32.95
CA LYS A 312 9.59 -0.01 -34.16
C LYS A 312 11.11 0.16 -34.04
N GLN A 313 11.59 0.71 -32.92
CA GLN A 313 13.02 0.88 -32.68
C GLN A 313 13.80 -0.45 -32.68
N ALA A 314 13.25 -1.50 -32.05
CA ALA A 314 13.86 -2.82 -32.06
C ALA A 314 13.94 -3.42 -33.47
N ASN A 315 12.89 -3.26 -34.28
CA ASN A 315 12.86 -3.73 -35.66
C ASN A 315 13.85 -2.96 -36.55
N ASP A 316 13.94 -1.64 -36.39
CA ASP A 316 14.88 -0.79 -37.15
C ASP A 316 16.35 -1.16 -36.84
N LEU A 317 16.69 -1.34 -35.56
CA LEU A 317 18.05 -1.74 -35.13
C LEU A 317 18.38 -3.20 -35.50
N ALA A 318 17.40 -4.10 -35.49
CA ALA A 318 17.57 -5.46 -36.00
C ALA A 318 17.83 -5.46 -37.52
N ALA A 319 17.16 -4.57 -38.27
CA ALA A 319 17.42 -4.40 -39.70
C ALA A 319 18.81 -3.81 -39.97
N GLU A 320 19.27 -2.88 -39.13
CA GLU A 320 20.63 -2.32 -39.19
C GLU A 320 21.71 -3.39 -38.91
N THR A 321 21.49 -4.26 -37.93
CA THR A 321 22.36 -5.40 -37.65
C THR A 321 22.48 -6.33 -38.87
N LYS A 322 21.36 -6.62 -39.55
CA LYS A 322 21.37 -7.42 -40.80
C LYS A 322 22.15 -6.72 -41.93
N LYS A 323 22.09 -5.39 -42.03
CA LYS A 323 22.90 -4.62 -42.99
C LYS A 323 24.38 -4.69 -42.66
N ALA A 324 24.76 -4.50 -41.39
CA ALA A 324 26.14 -4.59 -40.93
C ALA A 324 26.73 -5.99 -41.17
N MET A 325 25.98 -7.06 -40.91
CA MET A 325 26.40 -8.44 -41.19
C MET A 325 26.66 -8.70 -42.69
N LYS A 326 25.83 -8.13 -43.58
CA LYS A 326 26.06 -8.20 -45.03
C LYS A 326 27.35 -7.48 -45.42
N MET A 327 27.60 -6.29 -44.87
CA MET A 327 28.83 -5.54 -45.14
C MET A 327 30.08 -6.29 -44.65
N LEU A 328 30.01 -6.92 -43.47
CA LEU A 328 31.09 -7.77 -42.95
C LEU A 328 31.36 -8.97 -43.87
N SER A 329 30.31 -9.62 -44.39
CA SER A 329 30.46 -10.71 -45.35
C SER A 329 31.16 -10.25 -46.63
N THR A 330 30.79 -9.08 -47.17
CA THR A 330 31.43 -8.51 -48.35
C THR A 330 32.89 -8.13 -48.08
N ALA A 331 33.18 -7.49 -46.95
CA ALA A 331 34.54 -7.10 -46.56
C ALA A 331 35.44 -8.32 -46.32
N THR A 332 34.89 -9.41 -45.77
CA THR A 332 35.63 -10.66 -45.57
C THR A 332 36.04 -11.28 -46.91
N LYS A 333 35.11 -11.37 -47.87
CA LYS A 333 35.42 -11.86 -49.22
C LYS A 333 36.50 -11.02 -49.92
N ALA A 334 36.41 -9.70 -49.82
CA ALA A 334 37.40 -8.81 -50.41
C ALA A 334 38.81 -8.98 -49.81
N LEU A 335 38.89 -9.25 -48.51
CA LEU A 335 40.16 -9.57 -47.85
C LEU A 335 40.71 -10.92 -48.34
N ASP A 336 39.89 -11.97 -48.40
CA ASP A 336 40.31 -13.29 -48.86
C ASP A 336 40.87 -13.23 -50.31
N GLU A 337 40.21 -12.46 -51.19
CA GLU A 337 40.66 -12.21 -52.56
C GLU A 337 41.99 -11.43 -52.60
N ALA A 338 42.13 -10.39 -51.78
CA ALA A 338 43.35 -9.56 -51.71
C ALA A 338 44.56 -10.31 -51.12
N GLU A 339 44.35 -11.15 -50.10
CA GLU A 339 45.39 -12.01 -49.53
C GLU A 339 45.87 -13.06 -50.54
N SER A 340 44.95 -13.65 -51.30
CA SER A 340 45.29 -14.59 -52.38
C SER A 340 46.14 -13.92 -53.48
N ALA A 341 45.78 -12.70 -53.89
CA ALA A 341 46.55 -11.91 -54.85
C ALA A 341 47.95 -11.53 -54.31
N THR A 342 48.03 -11.14 -53.03
CA THR A 342 49.30 -10.81 -52.36
C THR A 342 50.22 -12.03 -52.31
N LYS A 343 49.70 -13.21 -51.97
CA LYS A 343 50.48 -14.46 -51.95
C LYS A 343 51.01 -14.80 -53.34
N THR A 344 50.17 -14.68 -54.36
CA THR A 344 50.56 -14.91 -55.76
C THR A 344 51.65 -13.95 -56.22
N ALA A 345 51.56 -12.67 -55.86
CA ALA A 345 52.56 -11.66 -56.21
C ALA A 345 53.89 -11.87 -55.44
N ALA A 346 53.82 -12.30 -54.17
CA ALA A 346 55.00 -12.65 -53.38
C ALA A 346 55.75 -13.87 -53.95
N ASP A 347 55.03 -14.90 -54.40
CA ASP A 347 55.61 -16.08 -55.05
C ASP A 347 56.32 -15.70 -56.36
N LYS A 348 55.70 -14.81 -57.18
CA LYS A 348 56.34 -14.25 -58.40
C LYS A 348 57.59 -13.46 -58.07
N LEU A 349 57.56 -12.63 -57.02
CA LEU A 349 58.71 -11.81 -56.60
C LEU A 349 59.88 -12.70 -56.15
N ALA A 350 59.60 -13.76 -55.39
CA ALA A 350 60.60 -14.72 -54.97
C ALA A 350 61.25 -15.42 -56.18
N ALA A 351 60.44 -15.85 -57.15
CA ALA A 351 60.95 -16.45 -58.40
C ALA A 351 61.80 -15.47 -59.24
N ALA A 352 61.37 -14.20 -59.36
CA ALA A 352 62.10 -13.17 -60.10
C ALA A 352 63.44 -12.83 -59.42
N LYS A 353 63.47 -12.70 -58.08
CA LYS A 353 64.71 -12.47 -57.31
C LYS A 353 65.68 -13.65 -57.43
N GLN A 354 65.18 -14.88 -57.46
CA GLN A 354 65.99 -16.09 -57.64
C GLN A 354 66.54 -16.24 -59.08
N ALA A 355 65.84 -15.70 -60.08
CA ALA A 355 66.33 -15.64 -61.46
C ALA A 355 67.44 -14.58 -61.61
N ALA A 356 67.26 -13.38 -61.05
CA ALA A 356 68.24 -12.30 -61.10
C ALA A 356 69.55 -12.61 -60.33
N SER A 357 69.52 -13.48 -59.31
CA SER A 357 70.74 -13.89 -58.59
C SER A 357 71.69 -14.76 -59.42
N LYS A 358 71.24 -15.28 -60.56
CA LYS A 358 72.04 -16.11 -61.48
C LYS A 358 72.83 -15.29 -62.50
N ASP A 359 72.45 -14.03 -62.74
CA ASP A 359 73.17 -13.09 -63.60
C ASP A 359 73.00 -11.63 -63.11
N PRO A 360 73.93 -11.14 -62.25
CA PRO A 360 73.77 -9.85 -61.58
C PRO A 360 73.94 -8.59 -62.44
N GLN A 361 74.38 -8.72 -63.70
CA GLN A 361 74.63 -7.58 -64.60
C GLN A 361 73.59 -7.44 -65.73
N ASP A 362 72.55 -8.28 -65.76
CA ASP A 362 71.47 -8.19 -66.76
C ASP A 362 70.42 -7.13 -66.36
N GLU A 363 70.49 -5.97 -67.01
CA GLU A 363 69.56 -4.84 -66.82
C GLU A 363 68.08 -5.22 -67.08
N LYS A 364 67.79 -6.22 -67.93
CA LYS A 364 66.41 -6.67 -68.17
C LYS A 364 65.87 -7.49 -67.00
N LEU A 365 66.69 -8.34 -66.39
CA LEU A 365 66.32 -9.10 -65.19
C LEU A 365 66.15 -8.16 -63.98
N ALA A 366 66.99 -7.14 -63.85
CA ALA A 366 66.85 -6.10 -62.83
C ALA A 366 65.53 -5.29 -62.99
N ALA A 367 65.20 -4.88 -64.22
CA ALA A 367 63.94 -4.19 -64.51
C ALA A 367 62.69 -5.07 -64.25
N ALA A 368 62.78 -6.38 -64.53
CA ALA A 368 61.70 -7.33 -64.25
C ALA A 368 61.48 -7.53 -62.74
N VAL A 369 62.55 -7.59 -61.94
CA VAL A 369 62.44 -7.65 -60.47
C VAL A 369 61.77 -6.37 -59.93
N ALA A 370 62.16 -5.19 -60.41
CA ALA A 370 61.56 -3.93 -59.98
C ALA A 370 60.05 -3.83 -60.31
N ALA A 371 59.64 -4.35 -61.46
CA ALA A 371 58.22 -4.38 -61.86
C ALA A 371 57.39 -5.32 -60.96
N VAL A 372 57.90 -6.52 -60.69
CA VAL A 372 57.23 -7.49 -59.81
C VAL A 372 57.25 -7.04 -58.34
N GLU A 373 58.29 -6.32 -57.92
CA GLU A 373 58.39 -5.74 -56.58
C GLU A 373 57.34 -4.64 -56.36
N LYS A 374 57.07 -3.84 -57.39
CA LYS A 374 55.96 -2.88 -57.39
C LYS A 374 54.59 -3.57 -57.35
N GLU A 375 54.37 -4.63 -58.15
CA GLU A 375 53.13 -5.42 -58.12
C GLU A 375 52.89 -6.07 -56.74
N ALA A 376 53.94 -6.57 -56.10
CA ALA A 376 53.89 -7.12 -54.75
C ALA A 376 53.59 -6.04 -53.70
N ALA A 377 54.17 -4.84 -53.83
CA ALA A 377 53.87 -3.72 -52.93
C ALA A 377 52.42 -3.22 -53.08
N ASP A 378 51.91 -3.13 -54.31
CA ASP A 378 50.55 -2.67 -54.61
C ASP A 378 49.50 -3.66 -54.08
N THR A 379 49.70 -4.96 -54.29
CA THR A 379 48.80 -6.01 -53.74
C THR A 379 48.82 -6.08 -52.21
N MET A 380 49.98 -5.88 -51.59
CA MET A 380 50.11 -5.80 -50.14
C MET A 380 49.42 -4.55 -49.54
N ALA A 381 49.43 -3.42 -50.25
CA ALA A 381 48.68 -2.23 -49.85
C ALA A 381 47.16 -2.46 -49.93
N ILE A 382 46.68 -3.15 -50.97
CA ILE A 382 45.26 -3.52 -51.14
C ILE A 382 44.80 -4.47 -50.02
N SER A 383 45.59 -5.49 -49.67
CA SER A 383 45.22 -6.41 -48.59
C SER A 383 45.18 -5.72 -47.22
N LYS A 384 46.10 -4.79 -46.95
CA LYS A 384 46.07 -3.99 -45.71
C LYS A 384 44.80 -3.12 -45.63
N ALA A 385 44.42 -2.46 -46.73
CA ALA A 385 43.18 -1.67 -46.77
C ALA A 385 41.92 -2.53 -46.63
N ALA A 386 41.90 -3.73 -47.22
CA ALA A 386 40.82 -4.70 -47.06
C ALA A 386 40.70 -5.20 -45.60
N ALA A 387 41.83 -5.40 -44.91
CA ALA A 387 41.87 -5.82 -43.52
C ALA A 387 41.31 -4.74 -42.57
N GLU A 388 41.66 -3.47 -42.80
CA GLU A 388 41.08 -2.33 -42.07
C GLU A 388 39.57 -2.21 -42.30
N THR A 389 39.11 -2.43 -43.54
CA THR A 389 37.68 -2.42 -43.90
C THR A 389 36.91 -3.54 -43.18
N LYS A 390 37.47 -4.75 -43.13
CA LYS A 390 36.89 -5.87 -42.37
C LYS A 390 36.81 -5.56 -40.88
N SER A 391 37.88 -5.03 -40.28
CA SER A 391 37.90 -4.67 -38.86
C SER A 391 36.85 -3.60 -38.51
N ALA A 392 36.66 -2.60 -39.38
CA ALA A 392 35.59 -1.62 -39.22
C ALA A 392 34.19 -2.26 -39.31
N ALA A 393 33.99 -3.19 -40.24
CA ALA A 393 32.73 -3.92 -40.37
C ALA A 393 32.44 -4.85 -39.17
N GLU A 394 33.46 -5.47 -38.56
CA GLU A 394 33.33 -6.28 -37.34
C GLU A 394 32.88 -5.44 -36.13
N ARG A 395 33.47 -4.24 -35.97
CA ARG A 395 33.04 -3.27 -34.94
C ARG A 395 31.59 -2.83 -35.18
N ALA A 396 31.24 -2.50 -36.41
CA ALA A 396 29.87 -2.11 -36.77
C ALA A 396 28.84 -3.22 -36.47
N VAL A 397 29.19 -4.50 -36.70
CA VAL A 397 28.32 -5.63 -36.32
C VAL A 397 28.19 -5.74 -34.81
N THR A 398 29.28 -5.53 -34.07
CA THR A 398 29.28 -5.61 -32.60
C THR A 398 28.40 -4.51 -32.00
N ASP A 399 28.56 -3.27 -32.44
CA ASP A 399 27.79 -2.12 -31.96
C ASP A 399 26.30 -2.23 -32.35
N ALA A 400 26.00 -2.59 -33.61
CA ALA A 400 24.63 -2.77 -34.06
C ALA A 400 23.92 -3.91 -33.30
N SER A 401 24.63 -5.03 -33.07
CA SER A 401 24.11 -6.17 -32.31
C SER A 401 23.85 -5.81 -30.84
N ALA A 402 24.74 -5.04 -30.21
CA ALA A 402 24.55 -4.56 -28.84
C ALA A 402 23.31 -3.64 -28.74
N ASN A 403 23.18 -2.68 -29.65
CA ASN A 403 22.04 -1.76 -29.70
C ASN A 403 20.72 -2.51 -29.97
N ALA A 404 20.71 -3.47 -30.90
CA ALA A 404 19.54 -4.30 -31.18
C ALA A 404 19.12 -5.15 -29.96
N LYS A 405 20.09 -5.69 -29.21
CA LYS A 405 19.81 -6.46 -27.99
C LYS A 405 19.20 -5.58 -26.89
N GLU A 406 19.72 -4.37 -26.69
CA GLU A 406 19.15 -3.42 -25.72
C GLU A 406 17.73 -2.99 -26.13
N ALA A 407 17.52 -2.70 -27.41
CA ALA A 407 16.21 -2.32 -27.93
C ALA A 407 15.18 -3.46 -27.82
N ALA A 408 15.57 -4.71 -28.09
CA ALA A 408 14.72 -5.87 -27.89
C ALA A 408 14.33 -6.07 -26.41
N ALA A 409 15.25 -5.81 -25.47
CA ALA A 409 14.94 -5.84 -24.04
C ALA A 409 13.95 -4.74 -23.64
N LYS A 410 14.13 -3.51 -24.17
CA LYS A 410 13.20 -2.39 -23.96
C LYS A 410 11.81 -2.68 -24.56
N GLN A 411 11.75 -3.25 -25.76
CA GLN A 411 10.50 -3.69 -26.39
C GLN A 411 9.77 -4.72 -25.50
N ALA A 412 10.47 -5.75 -25.03
CA ALA A 412 9.89 -6.77 -24.17
C ALA A 412 9.33 -6.17 -22.87
N ALA A 413 10.09 -5.28 -22.22
CA ALA A 413 9.65 -4.59 -21.00
C ALA A 413 8.44 -3.66 -21.26
N ALA A 414 8.44 -2.90 -22.35
CA ALA A 414 7.35 -2.01 -22.72
C ALA A 414 6.06 -2.79 -23.04
N SER A 415 6.16 -3.89 -23.80
CA SER A 415 5.03 -4.77 -24.10
C SER A 415 4.45 -5.42 -22.84
N ALA A 416 5.31 -5.91 -21.94
CA ALA A 416 4.87 -6.48 -20.67
C ALA A 416 4.16 -5.45 -19.79
N ARG A 417 4.70 -4.22 -19.72
CA ARG A 417 4.08 -3.10 -18.99
C ARG A 417 2.72 -2.71 -19.58
N ALA A 418 2.60 -2.62 -20.90
CA ALA A 418 1.33 -2.31 -21.56
C ALA A 418 0.25 -3.36 -21.25
N LYS A 419 0.60 -4.65 -21.32
CA LYS A 419 -0.30 -5.75 -20.95
C LYS A 419 -0.73 -5.69 -19.48
N ASP A 420 0.21 -5.44 -18.56
CA ASP A 420 -0.09 -5.34 -17.13
C ASP A 420 -1.01 -4.14 -16.81
N ILE A 421 -0.75 -2.97 -17.42
CA ILE A 421 -1.59 -1.78 -17.26
C ILE A 421 -3.00 -2.05 -17.82
N ALA A 422 -3.12 -2.64 -19.01
CA ALA A 422 -4.41 -3.01 -19.60
C ALA A 422 -5.19 -4.00 -18.73
N GLU A 423 -4.52 -5.00 -18.15
CA GLU A 423 -5.15 -5.97 -17.23
C GLU A 423 -5.60 -5.31 -15.91
N LYS A 424 -4.83 -4.36 -15.38
CA LYS A 424 -5.20 -3.62 -14.16
C LYS A 424 -6.34 -2.62 -14.38
N ALA A 425 -6.48 -2.08 -15.60
CA ALA A 425 -7.56 -1.18 -15.98
C ALA A 425 -8.91 -1.89 -16.11
N LYS A 426 -8.94 -3.21 -16.33
CA LYS A 426 -10.18 -3.98 -16.39
C LYS A 426 -10.89 -3.97 -15.02
N PRO A 427 -12.16 -3.55 -14.93
CA PRO A 427 -12.94 -3.64 -13.70
C PRO A 427 -13.05 -5.09 -13.22
N LYS A 428 -12.78 -5.33 -11.93
CA LYS A 428 -12.93 -6.65 -11.30
C LYS A 428 -13.98 -6.59 -10.21
N ASP A 429 -14.66 -7.71 -9.99
CA ASP A 429 -15.64 -7.83 -8.91
C ASP A 429 -14.94 -7.67 -7.56
N VAL A 430 -15.45 -6.74 -6.75
CA VAL A 430 -14.95 -6.43 -5.42
C VAL A 430 -16.12 -6.33 -4.45
N THR A 431 -15.90 -6.81 -3.22
CA THR A 431 -16.76 -6.49 -2.08
C THR A 431 -16.07 -5.38 -1.30
N VAL A 432 -16.73 -4.24 -1.19
CA VAL A 432 -16.21 -3.07 -0.45
C VAL A 432 -17.03 -2.85 0.81
N THR A 433 -16.34 -2.50 1.89
CA THR A 433 -16.96 -2.03 3.13
C THR A 433 -16.68 -0.55 3.23
N VAL A 434 -17.71 0.24 3.41
CA VAL A 434 -17.66 1.70 3.30
C VAL A 434 -18.11 2.28 4.62
N TYR A 435 -17.33 3.21 5.15
CA TYR A 435 -17.68 4.05 6.30
C TYR A 435 -17.92 5.47 5.82
N SER A 436 -18.95 6.13 6.35
CA SER A 436 -19.11 7.57 6.13
C SER A 436 -18.12 8.35 6.97
N VAL A 437 -17.92 9.62 6.60
CA VAL A 437 -17.32 10.60 7.51
C VAL A 437 -18.14 10.66 8.81
N PRO A 438 -17.48 10.82 9.97
CA PRO A 438 -18.17 10.97 11.25
C PRO A 438 -19.14 12.16 11.24
N ILE A 439 -20.36 11.91 11.70
CA ILE A 439 -21.43 12.90 11.83
C ILE A 439 -21.55 13.30 13.30
N ARG A 440 -21.50 14.61 13.57
CA ARG A 440 -21.61 15.17 14.92
C ARG A 440 -23.06 15.52 15.23
N LEU A 441 -23.56 15.04 16.36
CA LEU A 441 -24.93 15.27 16.84
C LEU A 441 -24.91 15.79 18.28
N LYS A 442 -25.60 16.90 18.54
CA LYS A 442 -25.87 17.41 19.87
C LYS A 442 -27.35 17.28 20.19
N VAL A 443 -27.62 16.60 21.29
CA VAL A 443 -28.96 16.38 21.83
C VAL A 443 -29.12 17.28 23.05
N SER A 444 -29.97 18.30 22.94
CA SER A 444 -30.33 19.18 24.04
C SER A 444 -31.40 18.53 24.91
N ALA A 445 -31.34 18.75 26.23
CA ALA A 445 -32.45 18.41 27.10
C ALA A 445 -33.71 19.16 26.63
N VAL A 446 -34.88 18.52 26.73
CA VAL A 446 -36.14 19.24 26.55
C VAL A 446 -36.26 20.18 27.73
N GLU A 447 -36.21 21.49 27.47
CA GLU A 447 -36.56 22.49 28.48
C GLU A 447 -38.01 22.20 28.87
N SER A 448 -38.23 21.74 30.09
CA SER A 448 -39.58 21.66 30.63
C SER A 448 -40.14 23.08 30.62
N ALA A 449 -41.15 23.30 29.78
CA ALA A 449 -41.90 24.55 29.78
C ALA A 449 -42.25 24.90 31.22
N LYS A 450 -41.70 26.01 31.72
CA LYS A 450 -42.09 26.60 33.00
C LYS A 450 -43.61 26.66 33.01
N ALA A 451 -44.18 25.99 34.01
CA ALA A 451 -45.60 26.06 34.35
C ALA A 451 -46.06 27.53 34.32
N LYS A 452 -47.12 27.78 33.55
CA LYS A 452 -47.96 28.97 33.71
C LYS A 452 -49.17 28.59 34.54
#